data_AF-A0A0F6SI70-F1
#
_entry.id   AF-A0A0F6SI70-F1
#
_cell.length_a   1.000
_cell.length_b   1.000
_cell.length_c   1.000
_cell.angle_alpha   90.00
_cell.angle_beta   90.00
_cell.angle_gamma   90.00
#
_symmetry.space_group_name_H-M   'P 1'
#
loop_
_entity.id
_entity.type
_entity.pdbx_description
1 polymer ?
#
loop_
_entity_poly.entity_id
_entity_poly.type
_entity_poly.pdbx_seq_one_letter_code
_entity_poly.pdbx_strand_id
1 'polypeptide(L)'
;MIDAFSYATRLQGALSEATPAFLHALASGDVDRDGVPEQPAVRSLRAGVITADLGAGVVEDYGCGPDGGDDAQLIDGARTMTEHAALQVLEEGDEVDTVAHALADLYRVGSDDCFVVQALEAALKALSPARATSWTAPGYVAPAFERGAGHGDGANAGLVRDESVLVIVLVTAHDDASTADLSLYDLASDRYDGELPVRSVRHPEALRPVERYVRGLLALRDDPRRVVVATVLGAPPAAVSDPRDVDAEALLAHPDMQIRFEPGRTWPLPACLRGASGVSAYPGRRLLEHAAAMRDAGAHVVIESACVESFDRFTDALAREIGLALAGE
;
A
#
# COMPACT_ATOMS: atom_id res chain seq x y z
N MET A 1 1.65 3.79 -0.33
CA MET A 1 1.57 3.25 -1.70
C MET A 1 0.14 3.38 -2.17
N ILE A 2 -0.07 4.00 -3.32
CA ILE A 2 -1.37 4.16 -3.92
C ILE A 2 -1.39 3.63 -5.35
N ASP A 3 -2.43 2.88 -5.67
CA ASP A 3 -2.70 2.42 -7.03
C ASP A 3 -3.11 3.60 -7.92
N ALA A 4 -2.52 3.67 -9.11
CA ALA A 4 -2.88 4.62 -10.17
C ALA A 4 -3.23 3.92 -11.48
N PHE A 5 -3.55 2.63 -11.46
CA PHE A 5 -4.22 1.99 -12.59
C PHE A 5 -5.74 2.24 -12.53
N SER A 6 -6.43 1.99 -13.64
CA SER A 6 -7.86 2.27 -13.84
C SER A 6 -8.75 1.99 -12.62
N TYR A 7 -9.76 2.83 -12.42
CA TYR A 7 -10.70 2.81 -11.28
C TYR A 7 -10.13 3.18 -9.89
N ALA A 8 -8.80 3.33 -9.75
CA ALA A 8 -8.18 3.72 -8.48
C ALA A 8 -8.30 5.22 -8.15
N THR A 9 -8.59 6.09 -9.12
CA THR A 9 -8.75 7.55 -8.89
C THR A 9 -9.84 7.88 -7.86
N ARG A 10 -10.86 7.03 -7.73
CA ARG A 10 -11.88 7.17 -6.68
C ARG A 10 -11.36 6.80 -5.29
N LEU A 11 -10.42 5.87 -5.18
CA LEU A 11 -9.72 5.56 -3.93
C LEU A 11 -8.80 6.72 -3.54
N GLN A 12 -8.06 7.27 -4.50
CA GLN A 12 -7.24 8.47 -4.31
C GLN A 12 -8.06 9.63 -3.76
N GLY A 13 -9.23 9.91 -4.35
CA GLY A 13 -10.15 10.93 -3.88
C GLY A 13 -10.64 10.68 -2.45
N ALA A 14 -11.13 9.48 -2.15
CA ALA A 14 -11.63 9.15 -0.82
C ALA A 14 -10.53 9.22 0.27
N LEU A 15 -9.31 8.80 -0.04
CA LEU A 15 -8.18 8.91 0.89
C LEU A 15 -7.77 10.37 1.10
N SER A 16 -7.72 11.14 0.02
CA SER A 16 -7.46 12.58 0.05
C SER A 16 -8.47 13.33 0.93
N GLU A 17 -9.75 12.98 0.84
CA GLU A 17 -10.83 13.57 1.67
C GLU A 17 -10.70 13.21 3.16
N ALA A 18 -10.29 11.98 3.49
CA ALA A 18 -10.14 11.53 4.89
C ALA A 18 -8.85 12.03 5.57
N THR A 19 -7.86 12.48 4.79
CA THR A 19 -6.51 12.79 5.29
C THR A 19 -6.42 13.94 6.27
N PRO A 20 -7.12 15.08 6.09
CA PRO A 20 -7.09 16.15 7.08
C PRO A 20 -7.56 15.69 8.45
N ALA A 21 -8.71 15.00 8.52
CA ALA A 21 -9.26 14.49 9.77
C ALA A 21 -8.34 13.44 10.43
N PHE A 22 -7.62 12.65 9.62
CA PHE A 22 -6.63 11.69 10.10
C PHE A 22 -5.40 12.36 10.72
N LEU A 23 -4.80 13.36 10.05
CA LEU A 23 -3.61 14.02 10.58
C LEU A 23 -3.93 14.86 11.83
N HIS A 24 -5.11 15.47 11.90
CA HIS A 24 -5.57 16.13 13.12
C HIS A 24 -5.67 15.13 14.27
N ALA A 25 -6.29 13.97 14.06
CA ALA A 25 -6.36 12.91 15.07
C ALA A 25 -4.97 12.44 15.54
N LEU A 26 -4.01 12.30 14.63
CA LEU A 26 -2.63 11.96 15.01
C LEU A 26 -1.96 13.08 15.82
N ALA A 27 -2.10 14.33 15.40
CA ALA A 27 -1.45 15.48 16.02
C ALA A 27 -2.07 15.87 17.37
N SER A 28 -3.36 15.63 17.57
CA SER A 28 -4.06 15.90 18.84
C SER A 28 -4.04 14.71 19.80
N GLY A 29 -4.00 13.48 19.26
CA GLY A 29 -4.27 12.26 20.02
C GLY A 29 -5.76 11.99 20.28
N ASP A 30 -6.65 12.85 19.77
CA ASP A 30 -8.11 12.76 19.84
C ASP A 30 -8.62 12.13 18.53
N VAL A 31 -8.81 10.82 18.56
CA VAL A 31 -9.13 10.00 17.39
C VAL A 31 -10.60 10.07 17.03
N ASP A 32 -11.50 10.07 18.02
CA ASP A 32 -12.94 10.15 17.76
C ASP A 32 -13.50 11.58 17.68
N ARG A 33 -12.65 12.58 17.93
CA ARG A 33 -12.89 14.01 17.74
C ARG A 33 -13.91 14.56 18.74
N ASP A 34 -13.95 14.00 19.95
CA ASP A 34 -14.83 14.44 21.02
C ASP A 34 -14.22 15.58 21.87
N GLY A 35 -12.95 15.94 21.61
CA GLY A 35 -12.18 16.96 22.30
C GLY A 35 -11.31 16.42 23.44
N VAL A 36 -11.30 15.11 23.69
CA VAL A 36 -10.46 14.44 24.66
C VAL A 36 -9.40 13.62 23.91
N PRO A 37 -8.11 13.69 24.29
CA PRO A 37 -7.13 12.77 23.69
C PRO A 37 -7.24 11.35 24.25
N GLU A 38 -7.38 10.34 23.39
CA GLU A 38 -7.32 8.90 23.76
C GLU A 38 -5.90 8.36 23.80
N GLN A 39 -4.98 8.97 23.05
CA GLN A 39 -3.63 8.46 22.83
C GLN A 39 -2.58 9.58 22.80
N PRO A 40 -1.28 9.26 22.92
CA PRO A 40 -0.23 10.25 22.78
C PRO A 40 -0.25 10.92 21.39
N ALA A 41 -0.22 12.24 21.37
CA ALA A 41 -0.06 13.02 20.15
C ALA A 41 1.25 12.71 19.41
N VAL A 42 1.16 12.59 18.10
CA VAL A 42 2.32 12.47 17.20
C VAL A 42 2.99 13.83 17.07
N ARG A 43 4.17 13.96 17.66
CA ARG A 43 4.96 15.21 17.65
C ARG A 43 5.85 15.37 16.42
N SER A 44 6.08 14.29 15.67
CA SER A 44 6.97 14.30 14.52
C SER A 44 6.54 13.21 13.54
N LEU A 45 6.12 13.60 12.34
CA LEU A 45 5.70 12.69 11.26
C LEU A 45 6.53 12.97 10.01
N ARG A 46 6.92 11.89 9.34
CA ARG A 46 7.47 11.92 7.98
C ARG A 46 6.64 11.02 7.11
N ALA A 47 6.11 11.57 6.03
CA ALA A 47 5.16 10.88 5.17
C ALA A 47 5.53 11.12 3.70
N GLY A 48 5.32 10.10 2.88
CA GLY A 48 5.56 10.16 1.46
C GLY A 48 4.65 9.18 0.73
N VAL A 49 4.40 9.46 -0.53
CA VAL A 49 3.55 8.65 -1.41
C VAL A 49 4.43 7.98 -2.45
N ILE A 50 4.11 6.73 -2.79
CA ILE A 50 4.69 6.00 -3.93
C ILE A 50 3.53 5.39 -4.71
N THR A 51 3.72 5.08 -5.99
CA THR A 51 2.79 4.25 -6.76
C THR A 51 3.17 2.77 -6.72
N ALA A 52 2.32 1.91 -7.29
CA ALA A 52 2.61 0.49 -7.49
C ALA A 52 3.36 0.21 -8.81
N ASP A 53 3.65 1.25 -9.60
CA ASP A 53 4.22 1.13 -10.93
C ASP A 53 5.74 0.92 -10.87
N LEU A 54 6.14 -0.35 -10.98
CA LEU A 54 7.54 -0.76 -11.20
C LEU A 54 7.81 -1.11 -12.67
N GLY A 55 6.86 -0.80 -13.56
CA GLY A 55 6.81 -1.27 -14.93
C GLY A 55 6.59 -2.77 -15.06
N ALA A 56 6.64 -3.25 -16.30
CA ALA A 56 6.44 -4.67 -16.65
C ALA A 56 7.57 -5.21 -17.55
N GLY A 57 8.78 -4.68 -17.42
CA GLY A 57 9.94 -5.14 -18.20
C GLY A 57 9.98 -4.58 -19.60
N VAL A 58 9.88 -5.44 -20.63
CA VAL A 58 9.95 -5.08 -22.06
C VAL A 58 8.59 -4.74 -22.67
N VAL A 59 7.54 -4.76 -21.86
CA VAL A 59 6.16 -4.50 -22.29
C VAL A 59 5.96 -2.99 -22.35
N GLU A 60 5.60 -2.49 -23.53
CA GLU A 60 5.27 -1.08 -23.77
C GLU A 60 3.76 -0.82 -23.85
N ASP A 61 2.94 -1.88 -23.72
CA ASP A 61 1.48 -1.83 -23.77
C ASP A 61 0.85 -1.67 -22.38
N TYR A 62 -0.42 -1.22 -22.35
CA TYR A 62 -1.23 -1.11 -21.13
C TYR A 62 -0.65 -0.20 -20.03
N GLY A 63 -0.03 0.91 -20.44
CA GLY A 63 0.54 1.92 -19.53
C GLY A 63 1.89 1.52 -18.94
N CYS A 64 2.40 0.32 -19.24
CA CYS A 64 3.69 -0.12 -18.76
C CYS A 64 4.80 0.44 -19.66
N GLY A 65 5.72 1.20 -19.07
CA GLY A 65 6.91 1.69 -19.76
C GLY A 65 8.11 0.75 -19.60
N PRO A 66 9.03 0.70 -20.59
CA PRO A 66 10.23 -0.13 -20.50
C PRO A 66 11.23 0.39 -19.45
N ASP A 67 11.05 1.64 -18.99
CA ASP A 67 11.94 2.32 -18.06
C ASP A 67 11.68 2.00 -16.58
N GLY A 68 10.64 1.22 -16.26
CA GLY A 68 10.43 0.68 -14.91
C GLY A 68 9.48 1.49 -14.03
N GLY A 69 8.54 2.21 -14.64
CA GLY A 69 7.51 2.97 -13.93
C GLY A 69 8.11 4.09 -13.07
N ASP A 70 7.49 4.33 -11.92
CA ASP A 70 7.98 5.28 -10.89
C ASP A 70 9.08 4.67 -10.00
N ASP A 71 9.41 3.39 -10.21
CA ASP A 71 10.49 2.66 -9.55
C ASP A 71 10.45 2.69 -8.01
N ALA A 72 9.27 2.88 -7.43
CA ALA A 72 9.04 3.05 -5.98
C ALA A 72 9.77 4.25 -5.35
N GLN A 73 10.04 5.30 -6.13
CA GLN A 73 10.50 6.58 -5.61
C GLN A 73 9.34 7.41 -5.06
N LEU A 74 9.63 8.28 -4.10
CA LEU A 74 8.62 9.19 -3.56
C LEU A 74 8.08 10.12 -4.66
N ILE A 75 6.76 10.16 -4.77
CA ILE A 75 6.01 11.04 -5.68
C ILE A 75 6.12 12.47 -5.17
N ASP A 76 6.49 13.38 -6.07
CA ASP A 76 6.56 14.81 -5.83
C ASP A 76 5.47 15.57 -6.59
N GLY A 77 5.47 16.88 -6.42
CA GLY A 77 4.53 17.75 -7.10
C GLY A 77 4.66 17.71 -8.63
N ALA A 78 5.80 17.38 -9.21
CA ALA A 78 5.92 17.28 -10.66
C ALA A 78 5.03 16.16 -11.21
N ARG A 79 4.99 15.02 -10.50
CA ARG A 79 4.16 13.86 -10.87
C ARG A 79 2.66 14.10 -10.67
N THR A 80 2.27 14.99 -9.76
CA THR A 80 0.86 15.35 -9.49
C THR A 80 0.44 16.73 -10.00
N MET A 81 1.31 17.43 -10.74
CA MET A 81 1.09 18.80 -11.22
C MET A 81 0.86 19.83 -10.08
N THR A 82 1.58 19.70 -8.97
CA THR A 82 1.62 20.61 -7.81
C THR A 82 3.06 21.06 -7.52
N GLU A 83 3.27 21.87 -6.46
CA GLU A 83 4.61 22.34 -6.04
C GLU A 83 5.10 21.63 -4.75
N HIS A 84 4.42 20.54 -4.34
CA HIS A 84 4.72 19.85 -3.09
C HIS A 84 6.01 19.05 -3.17
N ALA A 85 6.79 19.05 -2.10
CA ALA A 85 7.95 18.18 -1.97
C ALA A 85 7.53 16.69 -1.87
N ALA A 86 8.42 15.77 -2.26
CA ALA A 86 8.11 14.34 -2.18
C ALA A 86 7.96 13.83 -0.73
N LEU A 87 8.76 14.40 0.18
CA LEU A 87 8.73 14.09 1.60
C LEU A 87 8.02 15.21 2.37
N GLN A 88 6.92 14.84 3.00
CA GLN A 88 6.14 15.71 3.88
C GLN A 88 6.59 15.52 5.32
N VAL A 89 6.82 16.62 6.02
CA VAL A 89 7.30 16.65 7.39
C VAL A 89 6.35 17.49 8.23
N LEU A 90 5.92 16.93 9.35
CA LEU A 90 5.19 17.63 10.40
C LEU A 90 6.02 17.51 11.68
N GLU A 91 6.37 18.64 12.28
CA GLU A 91 6.99 18.72 13.60
C GLU A 91 6.05 19.43 14.60
N GLU A 92 6.37 19.35 15.88
CA GLU A 92 5.57 19.97 16.94
C GLU A 92 5.48 21.50 16.74
N GLY A 93 4.25 22.01 16.67
CA GLY A 93 3.96 23.43 16.44
C GLY A 93 3.72 23.80 14.98
N ASP A 94 3.93 22.88 14.04
CA ASP A 94 3.58 23.09 12.64
C ASP A 94 2.05 23.11 12.43
N GLU A 95 1.63 23.75 11.34
CA GLU A 95 0.22 23.79 10.92
C GLU A 95 -0.17 22.48 10.22
N VAL A 96 -0.92 21.63 10.93
CA VAL A 96 -1.36 20.31 10.46
C VAL A 96 -2.06 20.38 9.10
N ASP A 97 -2.88 21.41 8.87
CA ASP A 97 -3.62 21.58 7.62
C ASP A 97 -2.71 21.77 6.40
N THR A 98 -1.54 22.38 6.56
CA THR A 98 -0.58 22.54 5.47
C THR A 98 -0.04 21.19 5.02
N VAL A 99 0.37 20.34 5.97
CA VAL A 99 0.90 19.00 5.68
C VAL A 99 -0.21 18.08 5.18
N ALA A 100 -1.41 18.17 5.75
CA ALA A 100 -2.58 17.42 5.31
C ALA A 100 -2.94 17.73 3.86
N HIS A 101 -2.96 19.01 3.49
CA HIS A 101 -3.28 19.44 2.14
C HIS A 101 -2.23 18.95 1.13
N ALA A 102 -0.95 19.05 1.48
CA ALA A 102 0.14 18.56 0.63
C ALA A 102 0.05 17.05 0.39
N LEU A 103 -0.15 16.25 1.44
CA LEU A 103 -0.34 14.80 1.30
C LEU A 103 -1.61 14.45 0.51
N ALA A 104 -2.71 15.15 0.77
CA ALA A 104 -3.97 14.95 0.09
C ALA A 104 -3.85 15.17 -1.44
N ASP A 105 -3.02 16.11 -1.87
CA ASP A 105 -2.70 16.32 -3.28
C ASP A 105 -1.77 15.25 -3.85
N LEU A 106 -0.75 14.82 -3.08
CA LEU A 106 0.19 13.78 -3.52
C LEU A 106 -0.45 12.41 -3.75
N TYR A 107 -1.63 12.14 -3.17
CA TYR A 107 -2.40 10.94 -3.50
C TYR A 107 -3.01 10.95 -4.91
N ARG A 108 -3.17 12.11 -5.54
CA ARG A 108 -3.86 12.27 -6.83
C ARG A 108 -2.91 12.04 -8.01
N VAL A 109 -2.35 10.84 -8.06
CA VAL A 109 -1.39 10.40 -9.09
C VAL A 109 -2.03 10.06 -10.44
N GLY A 110 -3.37 9.98 -10.51
CA GLY A 110 -4.09 9.78 -11.76
C GLY A 110 -4.39 8.32 -12.07
N SER A 111 -4.53 7.98 -13.35
CA SER A 111 -4.97 6.64 -13.82
C SER A 111 -4.05 6.00 -14.87
N ASP A 112 -2.89 6.61 -15.13
CA ASP A 112 -2.08 6.33 -16.32
C ASP A 112 -0.92 5.35 -16.04
N ASP A 113 -0.83 4.81 -14.82
CA ASP A 113 0.22 3.86 -14.44
C ASP A 113 0.03 2.51 -15.12
N CYS A 114 1.10 1.73 -15.13
CA CYS A 114 1.12 0.34 -15.57
C CYS A 114 -0.01 -0.49 -14.96
N PHE A 115 -0.69 -1.28 -15.79
CA PHE A 115 -1.76 -2.17 -15.32
C PHE A 115 -1.30 -3.25 -14.33
N VAL A 116 0.01 -3.54 -14.30
CA VAL A 116 0.60 -4.48 -13.35
C VAL A 116 0.81 -3.78 -12.01
N VAL A 117 -0.08 -4.04 -11.07
CA VAL A 117 0.00 -3.50 -9.71
C VAL A 117 0.96 -4.35 -8.87
N GLN A 118 2.17 -3.84 -8.65
CA GLN A 118 3.22 -4.50 -7.85
C GLN A 118 3.33 -3.87 -6.44
N ALA A 119 2.18 -3.78 -5.76
CA ALA A 119 2.01 -3.11 -4.48
C ALA A 119 3.05 -3.50 -3.41
N LEU A 120 3.31 -4.80 -3.24
CA LEU A 120 4.19 -5.31 -2.19
C LEU A 120 5.68 -5.12 -2.54
N GLU A 121 6.08 -5.38 -3.78
CA GLU A 121 7.47 -5.14 -4.21
C GLU A 121 7.78 -3.63 -4.22
N ALA A 122 6.83 -2.77 -4.63
CA ALA A 122 7.00 -1.32 -4.59
C ALA A 122 7.18 -0.82 -3.16
N ALA A 123 6.32 -1.24 -2.23
CA ALA A 123 6.45 -0.87 -0.82
C ALA A 123 7.78 -1.35 -0.22
N LEU A 124 8.17 -2.60 -0.47
CA LEU A 124 9.44 -3.13 0.01
C LEU A 124 10.63 -2.36 -0.59
N LYS A 125 10.60 -2.08 -1.89
CA LYS A 125 11.67 -1.35 -2.58
C LYS A 125 11.81 0.08 -2.09
N ALA A 126 10.69 0.79 -1.89
CA ALA A 126 10.70 2.17 -1.41
C ALA A 126 11.38 2.31 -0.04
N LEU A 127 11.19 1.33 0.83
CA LEU A 127 11.59 1.39 2.24
C LEU A 127 12.92 0.70 2.53
N SER A 128 13.32 -0.28 1.71
CA SER A 128 14.55 -1.04 1.93
C SER A 128 15.77 -0.18 1.67
N PRO A 129 16.73 -0.08 2.61
CA PRO A 129 18.02 0.53 2.33
C PRO A 129 18.92 -0.45 1.57
N ALA A 130 19.86 0.06 0.79
CA ALA A 130 20.83 -0.73 0.02
C ALA A 130 21.79 -1.52 0.92
N ARG A 131 21.93 -1.12 2.19
CA ARG A 131 22.71 -1.80 3.24
C ARG A 131 22.05 -1.58 4.59
N ALA A 132 22.43 -2.37 5.59
CA ALA A 132 21.97 -2.17 6.96
C ALA A 132 22.24 -0.72 7.44
N THR A 133 21.26 -0.15 8.11
CA THR A 133 21.28 1.19 8.71
C THR A 133 21.02 1.08 10.22
N SER A 134 21.03 2.21 10.93
CA SER A 134 20.74 2.25 12.36
C SER A 134 19.31 1.88 12.73
N TRP A 135 18.38 1.93 11.78
CA TRP A 135 16.97 1.61 11.99
C TRP A 135 16.56 0.22 11.50
N THR A 136 17.43 -0.51 10.80
CA THR A 136 17.16 -1.90 10.39
C THR A 136 17.47 -2.91 11.48
N ALA A 137 16.70 -4.00 11.51
CA ALA A 137 16.89 -5.12 12.43
C ALA A 137 18.30 -5.72 12.39
N PRO A 138 18.82 -6.25 13.51
CA PRO A 138 20.04 -7.05 13.51
C PRO A 138 19.97 -8.20 12.50
N GLY A 139 20.99 -8.30 11.65
CA GLY A 139 21.04 -9.32 10.60
C GLY A 139 20.25 -8.97 9.33
N TYR A 140 19.83 -7.71 9.17
CA TYR A 140 19.22 -7.22 7.92
C TYR A 140 20.08 -7.58 6.69
N VAL A 141 19.42 -8.14 5.69
CA VAL A 141 19.97 -8.42 4.36
C VAL A 141 19.13 -7.67 3.35
N ALA A 142 19.78 -6.81 2.56
CA ALA A 142 19.09 -6.03 1.54
C ALA A 142 18.39 -6.96 0.53
N PRO A 143 17.08 -6.77 0.26
CA PRO A 143 16.39 -7.52 -0.78
C PRO A 143 17.00 -7.24 -2.16
N ALA A 144 17.09 -8.27 -3.00
CA ALA A 144 17.43 -8.11 -4.40
C ALA A 144 16.18 -7.75 -5.22
N PHE A 145 16.24 -6.66 -5.98
CA PHE A 145 15.17 -6.20 -6.87
C PHE A 145 15.56 -6.44 -8.34
N GLU A 146 14.57 -6.55 -9.23
CA GLU A 146 14.83 -6.72 -10.67
C GLU A 146 15.64 -5.55 -11.25
N ARG A 147 15.42 -4.34 -10.71
CA ARG A 147 16.12 -3.13 -11.11
C ARG A 147 16.69 -2.44 -9.89
N GLY A 148 17.99 -2.19 -9.87
CA GLY A 148 18.65 -1.39 -8.86
C GLY A 148 18.58 -1.96 -7.43
N ALA A 149 18.79 -1.08 -6.46
CA ALA A 149 18.67 -1.37 -5.04
C ALA A 149 17.36 -0.76 -4.49
N GLY A 150 17.06 -1.02 -3.22
CA GLY A 150 16.02 -0.30 -2.51
C GLY A 150 16.37 1.19 -2.32
N HIS A 151 15.34 2.01 -2.13
CA HIS A 151 15.46 3.47 -2.10
C HIS A 151 15.50 4.08 -0.70
N GLY A 152 15.41 3.27 0.37
CA GLY A 152 15.25 3.75 1.75
C GLY A 152 16.40 4.63 2.28
N ASP A 153 17.62 4.42 1.78
CA ASP A 153 18.81 5.25 2.04
C ASP A 153 19.34 5.96 0.78
N GLY A 154 18.52 5.99 -0.28
CA GLY A 154 18.80 6.60 -1.58
C GLY A 154 17.77 7.65 -1.95
N ALA A 155 16.98 7.41 -3.00
CA ALA A 155 15.98 8.36 -3.49
C ALA A 155 14.92 8.74 -2.44
N ASN A 156 14.61 7.83 -1.50
CA ASN A 156 13.62 8.04 -0.45
C ASN A 156 14.28 8.33 0.92
N ALA A 157 15.57 8.70 0.92
CA ALA A 157 16.31 8.96 2.14
C ALA A 157 15.61 10.00 3.02
N GLY A 158 15.55 9.71 4.32
CA GLY A 158 14.92 10.58 5.31
C GLY A 158 13.46 10.29 5.57
N LEU A 159 12.79 9.43 4.79
CA LEU A 159 11.44 8.93 5.13
C LEU A 159 11.48 8.08 6.40
N VAL A 160 12.35 7.07 6.42
CA VAL A 160 12.54 6.17 7.56
C VAL A 160 13.58 6.75 8.51
N ARG A 161 13.26 6.79 9.80
CA ARG A 161 14.14 7.29 10.87
C ARG A 161 14.34 6.26 11.97
N ASP A 162 15.41 6.47 12.73
CA ASP A 162 15.64 5.77 14.01
C ASP A 162 14.51 6.08 15.00
N GLU A 163 14.24 5.14 15.89
CA GLU A 163 13.27 5.29 16.99
C GLU A 163 11.86 5.75 16.57
N SER A 164 11.45 5.47 15.34
CA SER A 164 10.10 5.77 14.84
C SER A 164 9.28 4.49 14.69
N VAL A 165 7.96 4.63 14.86
CA VAL A 165 7.01 3.68 14.27
C VAL A 165 7.09 3.81 12.75
N LEU A 166 7.09 2.68 12.05
CA LEU A 166 7.02 2.58 10.60
C LEU A 166 5.57 2.27 10.21
N VAL A 167 4.94 3.18 9.47
CA VAL A 167 3.57 3.00 8.98
C VAL A 167 3.60 2.77 7.48
N ILE A 168 2.99 1.67 7.04
CA ILE A 168 2.93 1.26 5.63
C ILE A 168 1.46 1.19 5.23
N VAL A 169 1.03 2.13 4.39
CA VAL A 169 -0.34 2.18 3.88
C VAL A 169 -0.35 1.70 2.43
N LEU A 170 -1.08 0.62 2.16
CA LEU A 170 -1.28 0.06 0.83
C LEU A 170 -2.73 0.30 0.41
N VAL A 171 -2.95 1.04 -0.69
CA VAL A 171 -4.31 1.33 -1.18
C VAL A 171 -4.43 0.93 -2.65
N THR A 172 -5.22 -0.10 -2.93
CA THR A 172 -5.40 -0.59 -4.30
C THR A 172 -6.76 -1.27 -4.52
N ALA A 173 -7.23 -1.23 -5.77
CA ALA A 173 -8.40 -1.97 -6.23
C ALA A 173 -8.01 -3.33 -6.85
N HIS A 174 -6.73 -3.67 -6.92
CA HIS A 174 -6.19 -4.86 -7.55
C HIS A 174 -5.48 -5.73 -6.51
N ASP A 175 -5.25 -7.00 -6.84
CA ASP A 175 -4.36 -7.83 -6.04
C ASP A 175 -2.90 -7.59 -6.40
N ASP A 176 -1.98 -8.00 -5.52
CA ASP A 176 -0.55 -7.89 -5.76
C ASP A 176 -0.12 -8.83 -6.91
N ALA A 177 0.59 -8.27 -7.88
CA ALA A 177 1.14 -8.98 -9.03
C ALA A 177 2.68 -8.97 -9.04
N SER A 178 3.33 -8.75 -7.90
CA SER A 178 4.79 -8.68 -7.85
C SER A 178 5.47 -10.01 -8.19
N THR A 179 6.36 -9.96 -9.18
CA THR A 179 7.03 -11.13 -9.81
C THR A 179 8.55 -11.01 -9.79
N ALA A 180 9.24 -12.15 -9.83
CA ALA A 180 10.68 -12.24 -10.09
C ALA A 180 10.99 -12.41 -11.59
N ASP A 181 9.98 -12.67 -12.39
CA ASP A 181 10.11 -13.03 -13.79
C ASP A 181 9.19 -12.12 -14.60
N LEU A 182 9.77 -11.03 -15.10
CA LEU A 182 9.03 -10.04 -15.89
C LEU A 182 8.55 -10.61 -17.25
N SER A 183 9.08 -11.76 -17.69
CA SER A 183 8.52 -12.44 -18.88
C SER A 183 7.09 -12.95 -18.65
N LEU A 184 6.62 -12.97 -17.39
CA LEU A 184 5.20 -13.14 -17.05
C LEU A 184 4.31 -12.16 -17.80
N TYR A 185 4.78 -10.93 -17.99
CA TYR A 185 4.03 -9.87 -18.65
C TYR A 185 4.40 -9.71 -20.14
N ASP A 186 5.39 -10.45 -20.64
CA ASP A 186 5.69 -10.44 -22.07
C ASP A 186 4.66 -11.28 -22.84
N LEU A 187 3.78 -10.63 -23.61
CA LEU A 187 2.78 -11.31 -24.45
C LEU A 187 3.39 -12.29 -25.45
N ALA A 188 4.66 -12.11 -25.83
CA ALA A 188 5.39 -13.02 -26.72
C ALA A 188 6.06 -14.18 -25.98
N SER A 189 6.00 -14.24 -24.65
CA SER A 189 6.54 -15.33 -23.85
C SER A 189 5.95 -16.68 -24.23
N ASP A 190 6.82 -17.66 -24.44
CA ASP A 190 6.45 -19.06 -24.68
C ASP A 190 6.16 -19.83 -23.37
N ARG A 191 6.51 -19.24 -22.23
CA ARG A 191 6.40 -19.84 -20.90
C ARG A 191 5.07 -19.57 -20.22
N TYR A 192 4.52 -18.36 -20.42
CA TYR A 192 3.31 -17.91 -19.73
C TYR A 192 2.22 -17.63 -20.75
N ASP A 193 1.10 -18.33 -20.64
CA ASP A 193 -0.01 -18.23 -21.57
C ASP A 193 -1.11 -17.29 -21.06
N GLY A 194 -2.11 -17.04 -21.91
CA GLY A 194 -3.23 -16.16 -21.56
C GLY A 194 -2.98 -14.67 -21.77
N GLU A 195 -4.03 -13.89 -21.55
CA GLU A 195 -4.01 -12.43 -21.68
C GLU A 195 -3.42 -11.78 -20.42
N LEU A 196 -2.78 -10.63 -20.58
CA LEU A 196 -2.08 -9.93 -19.51
C LEU A 196 -2.84 -9.78 -18.18
N PRO A 197 -4.14 -9.40 -18.18
CA PRO A 197 -4.89 -9.21 -16.94
C PRO A 197 -5.03 -10.45 -16.05
N VAL A 198 -4.81 -11.65 -16.60
CA VAL A 198 -5.05 -12.92 -15.89
C VAL A 198 -3.79 -13.73 -15.65
N ARG A 199 -2.64 -13.30 -16.18
CA ARG A 199 -1.40 -14.10 -16.11
C ARG A 199 -0.89 -14.28 -14.69
N SER A 200 -0.89 -13.22 -13.87
CA SER A 200 -0.49 -13.32 -12.45
C SER A 200 -1.36 -14.33 -11.69
N VAL A 201 -2.63 -14.43 -12.06
CA VAL A 201 -3.57 -15.35 -11.42
C VAL A 201 -3.42 -16.78 -11.93
N ARG A 202 -3.14 -16.97 -13.23
CA ARG A 202 -2.98 -18.29 -13.85
C ARG A 202 -1.62 -18.92 -13.57
N HIS A 203 -0.61 -18.10 -13.34
CA HIS A 203 0.77 -18.50 -13.11
C HIS A 203 1.27 -18.00 -11.75
N PRO A 204 0.62 -18.40 -10.63
CA PRO A 204 1.05 -17.98 -9.30
C PRO A 204 2.48 -18.41 -8.97
N GLU A 205 3.01 -19.44 -9.63
CA GLU A 205 4.40 -19.90 -9.51
C GLU A 205 5.45 -18.88 -10.00
N ALA A 206 5.05 -17.92 -10.83
CA ALA A 206 5.92 -16.84 -11.28
C ALA A 206 6.03 -15.70 -10.25
N LEU A 207 5.03 -15.58 -9.36
CA LEU A 207 4.97 -14.52 -8.38
C LEU A 207 5.98 -14.75 -7.25
N ARG A 208 6.49 -13.66 -6.68
CA ARG A 208 7.32 -13.74 -5.48
C ARG A 208 6.46 -14.25 -4.30
N PRO A 209 6.99 -15.10 -3.41
CA PRO A 209 6.23 -15.54 -2.23
C PRO A 209 5.92 -14.36 -1.30
N VAL A 210 4.73 -14.34 -0.68
CA VAL A 210 4.29 -13.26 0.22
C VAL A 210 5.24 -13.08 1.41
N GLU A 211 5.81 -14.18 1.90
CA GLU A 211 6.75 -14.22 3.03
C GLU A 211 8.00 -13.37 2.79
N ARG A 212 8.37 -13.13 1.52
CA ARG A 212 9.46 -12.19 1.17
C ARG A 212 9.17 -10.80 1.71
N TYR A 213 7.95 -10.31 1.52
CA TYR A 213 7.54 -8.97 1.90
C TYR A 213 7.37 -8.86 3.41
N VAL A 214 6.78 -9.88 4.03
CA VAL A 214 6.66 -9.96 5.50
C VAL A 214 8.05 -9.87 6.14
N ARG A 215 9.00 -10.72 5.73
CA ARG A 215 10.36 -10.69 6.27
C ARG A 215 11.08 -9.39 5.96
N GLY A 216 10.96 -8.89 4.73
CA GLY A 216 11.64 -7.69 4.28
C GLY A 216 11.19 -6.44 5.03
N LEU A 217 9.88 -6.26 5.21
CA LEU A 217 9.30 -5.10 5.90
C LEU A 217 9.52 -5.17 7.42
N LEU A 218 9.40 -6.35 8.03
CA LEU A 218 9.72 -6.52 9.45
C LEU A 218 11.21 -6.32 9.75
N ALA A 219 12.10 -6.66 8.82
CA ALA A 219 13.53 -6.42 8.99
C ALA A 219 13.91 -4.93 8.98
N LEU A 220 12.97 -4.03 8.72
CA LEU A 220 13.16 -2.59 8.82
C LEU A 220 13.02 -2.07 10.26
N ARG A 221 12.68 -2.92 11.24
CA ARG A 221 12.63 -2.56 12.67
C ARG A 221 13.08 -3.72 13.55
N ASP A 222 13.75 -3.41 14.65
CA ASP A 222 14.17 -4.40 15.66
C ASP A 222 12.99 -5.05 16.38
N ASP A 223 11.88 -4.32 16.55
CA ASP A 223 10.65 -4.79 17.19
C ASP A 223 9.50 -4.76 16.16
N PRO A 224 8.85 -5.91 15.86
CA PRO A 224 7.73 -5.95 14.92
C PRO A 224 6.56 -5.06 15.34
N ARG A 225 6.37 -4.78 16.64
CA ARG A 225 5.32 -3.88 17.15
C ARG A 225 5.56 -2.42 16.77
N ARG A 226 6.76 -2.07 16.30
CA ARG A 226 7.03 -0.75 15.70
C ARG A 226 6.65 -0.68 14.22
N VAL A 227 6.00 -1.70 13.67
CA VAL A 227 5.49 -1.73 12.30
C VAL A 227 3.97 -1.75 12.31
N VAL A 228 3.37 -0.82 11.57
CA VAL A 228 1.92 -0.74 11.33
C VAL A 228 1.69 -0.91 9.83
N VAL A 229 0.86 -1.87 9.45
CA VAL A 229 0.46 -2.11 8.05
C VAL A 229 -1.04 -1.85 7.91
N ALA A 230 -1.40 -0.92 7.05
CA ALA A 230 -2.79 -0.60 6.75
C ALA A 230 -3.06 -0.92 5.28
N THR A 231 -4.02 -1.81 5.00
CA THR A 231 -4.28 -2.32 3.65
C THR A 231 -5.72 -2.08 3.26
N VAL A 232 -5.94 -1.24 2.24
CA VAL A 232 -7.21 -1.14 1.52
C VAL A 232 -7.12 -2.04 0.30
N LEU A 233 -7.98 -3.06 0.24
CA LEU A 233 -7.96 -4.09 -0.80
C LEU A 233 -9.37 -4.38 -1.33
N GLY A 234 -9.47 -5.04 -2.48
CA GLY A 234 -10.75 -5.50 -2.99
C GLY A 234 -11.32 -6.65 -2.16
N ALA A 235 -12.29 -6.33 -1.30
CA ALA A 235 -13.02 -7.26 -0.44
C ALA A 235 -14.48 -6.81 -0.29
N PRO A 236 -15.43 -7.72 -0.04
CA PRO A 236 -16.81 -7.34 0.25
C PRO A 236 -16.88 -6.48 1.53
N PRO A 237 -17.42 -5.24 1.48
CA PRO A 237 -17.46 -4.36 2.65
C PRO A 237 -18.14 -4.98 3.87
N ALA A 238 -19.23 -5.73 3.65
CA ALA A 238 -19.96 -6.38 4.72
C ALA A 238 -19.17 -7.50 5.43
N ALA A 239 -18.13 -8.04 4.80
CA ALA A 239 -17.24 -9.03 5.40
C ALA A 239 -16.10 -8.38 6.21
N VAL A 240 -15.85 -7.07 6.04
CA VAL A 240 -14.88 -6.29 6.82
C VAL A 240 -15.61 -5.58 7.97
N SER A 241 -15.96 -6.36 8.98
CA SER A 241 -16.83 -5.89 10.07
C SER A 241 -16.13 -5.09 11.17
N ASP A 242 -14.80 -5.17 11.30
CA ASP A 242 -13.91 -4.28 12.07
C ASP A 242 -12.54 -4.25 11.38
N PRO A 243 -12.05 -3.10 10.90
CA PRO A 243 -10.76 -3.01 10.21
C PRO A 243 -9.57 -3.50 11.04
N ARG A 244 -9.65 -3.45 12.38
CA ARG A 244 -8.56 -3.90 13.26
C ARG A 244 -8.62 -5.39 13.57
N ASP A 245 -9.80 -6.01 13.42
CA ASP A 245 -10.06 -7.41 13.80
C ASP A 245 -10.76 -8.18 12.68
N VAL A 246 -10.15 -8.17 11.50
CA VAL A 246 -10.62 -8.98 10.37
C VAL A 246 -10.19 -10.43 10.53
N ASP A 247 -11.15 -11.35 10.48
CA ASP A 247 -10.92 -12.80 10.30
C ASP A 247 -10.45 -13.06 8.86
N ALA A 248 -9.13 -13.14 8.70
CA ALA A 248 -8.49 -13.32 7.40
C ALA A 248 -8.82 -14.69 6.77
N GLU A 249 -8.97 -15.75 7.56
CA GLU A 249 -9.30 -17.08 7.04
C GLU A 249 -10.72 -17.09 6.49
N ALA A 250 -11.69 -16.57 7.25
CA ALA A 250 -13.06 -16.45 6.79
C ALA A 250 -13.19 -15.54 5.56
N LEU A 251 -12.46 -14.42 5.53
CA LEU A 251 -12.47 -13.52 4.38
C LEU A 251 -11.82 -14.17 3.15
N LEU A 252 -10.68 -14.86 3.27
CA LEU A 252 -10.06 -15.60 2.17
C LEU A 252 -10.93 -16.75 1.65
N ALA A 253 -11.78 -17.34 2.50
CA ALA A 253 -12.75 -18.37 2.12
C ALA A 253 -14.05 -17.80 1.53
N HIS A 254 -14.27 -16.49 1.60
CA HIS A 254 -15.50 -15.86 1.12
C HIS A 254 -15.70 -16.09 -0.39
N PRO A 255 -16.92 -16.38 -0.89
CA PRO A 255 -17.18 -16.65 -2.31
C PRO A 255 -16.74 -15.52 -3.25
N ASP A 256 -16.94 -14.27 -2.84
CA ASP A 256 -16.53 -13.10 -3.62
C ASP A 256 -15.03 -12.82 -3.55
N MET A 257 -14.31 -13.41 -2.59
CA MET A 257 -12.85 -13.38 -2.55
C MET A 257 -12.21 -14.48 -3.40
N GLN A 258 -13.00 -15.33 -4.07
CA GLN A 258 -12.48 -16.32 -5.00
C GLN A 258 -12.29 -15.71 -6.38
N ILE A 259 -11.14 -15.98 -7.01
CA ILE A 259 -10.93 -15.62 -8.41
C ILE A 259 -11.88 -16.46 -9.27
N ARG A 260 -12.80 -15.77 -9.95
CA ARG A 260 -13.79 -16.37 -10.85
C ARG A 260 -13.80 -15.64 -12.17
N PHE A 261 -14.06 -16.37 -13.25
CA PHE A 261 -14.18 -15.82 -14.61
C PHE A 261 -15.55 -16.17 -15.17
N GLU A 262 -16.20 -15.22 -15.84
CA GLU A 262 -17.38 -15.49 -16.66
C GLU A 262 -16.98 -15.75 -18.12
N PRO A 263 -17.71 -16.61 -18.85
CA PRO A 263 -17.47 -16.80 -20.28
C PRO A 263 -17.50 -15.46 -21.04
N GLY A 264 -16.44 -15.18 -21.80
CA GLY A 264 -16.30 -13.95 -22.58
C GLY A 264 -15.76 -12.74 -21.81
N ARG A 265 -15.47 -12.85 -20.51
CA ARG A 265 -14.72 -11.82 -19.76
C ARG A 265 -13.22 -12.08 -19.80
N THR A 266 -12.46 -11.01 -19.97
CA THR A 266 -10.99 -10.99 -19.94
C THR A 266 -10.42 -10.64 -18.57
N TRP A 267 -11.27 -10.22 -17.62
CA TRP A 267 -10.92 -9.89 -16.24
C TRP A 267 -11.66 -10.80 -15.26
N PRO A 268 -11.09 -11.07 -14.07
CA PRO A 268 -11.80 -11.78 -13.02
C PRO A 268 -13.04 -10.98 -12.57
N LEU A 269 -13.99 -11.67 -11.96
CA LEU A 269 -15.11 -11.01 -11.29
C LEU A 269 -14.58 -10.19 -10.10
N PRO A 270 -15.08 -8.95 -9.90
CA PRO A 270 -14.68 -8.15 -8.75
C PRO A 270 -15.20 -8.77 -7.45
N ALA A 271 -14.44 -8.59 -6.37
CA ALA A 271 -14.88 -8.95 -5.02
C ALA A 271 -15.93 -7.96 -4.49
N CYS A 272 -15.88 -6.72 -4.95
CA CYS A 272 -16.85 -5.70 -4.58
C CYS A 272 -17.01 -4.63 -5.68
N LEU A 273 -18.18 -4.00 -5.66
CA LEU A 273 -18.55 -2.89 -6.53
C LEU A 273 -19.17 -1.77 -5.68
N ARG A 274 -18.69 -0.54 -5.85
CA ARG A 274 -19.29 0.65 -5.23
C ARG A 274 -20.10 1.44 -6.24
N GLY A 275 -21.36 1.07 -6.43
CA GLY A 275 -22.27 1.72 -7.39
C GLY A 275 -21.88 1.47 -8.86
N ALA A 276 -22.77 1.85 -9.79
CA ALA A 276 -22.63 1.52 -11.22
C ALA A 276 -21.47 2.23 -11.95
N SER A 277 -20.88 3.28 -11.36
CA SER A 277 -19.80 4.09 -11.92
C SER A 277 -18.65 4.36 -10.93
N GLY A 278 -18.61 3.63 -9.81
CA GLY A 278 -17.60 3.83 -8.77
C GLY A 278 -16.44 2.84 -8.83
N VAL A 279 -16.03 2.34 -7.67
CA VAL A 279 -14.87 1.43 -7.53
C VAL A 279 -15.29 0.02 -7.92
N SER A 280 -14.54 -0.60 -8.82
CA SER A 280 -14.58 -2.04 -9.06
C SER A 280 -13.27 -2.62 -8.56
N ALA A 281 -13.30 -3.37 -7.45
CA ALA A 281 -12.10 -3.92 -6.86
C ALA A 281 -12.09 -5.45 -6.95
N TYR A 282 -10.97 -5.98 -7.42
CA TYR A 282 -10.73 -7.41 -7.61
C TYR A 282 -10.26 -8.05 -6.31
N PRO A 283 -10.46 -9.38 -6.12
CA PRO A 283 -10.10 -10.06 -4.88
C PRO A 283 -8.62 -9.83 -4.48
N GLY A 284 -8.38 -9.03 -3.45
CA GLY A 284 -7.04 -8.69 -2.95
C GLY A 284 -6.46 -9.78 -2.03
N ARG A 285 -6.36 -11.01 -2.53
CA ARG A 285 -6.03 -12.19 -1.73
C ARG A 285 -4.60 -12.16 -1.21
N ARG A 286 -3.61 -11.87 -2.06
CA ARG A 286 -2.20 -11.83 -1.66
C ARG A 286 -1.91 -10.69 -0.69
N LEU A 287 -2.62 -9.56 -0.85
CA LEU A 287 -2.57 -8.45 0.09
C LEU A 287 -3.16 -8.83 1.47
N LEU A 288 -4.25 -9.59 1.50
CA LEU A 288 -4.84 -10.11 2.73
C LEU A 288 -3.94 -11.15 3.41
N GLU A 289 -3.35 -12.06 2.64
CA GLU A 289 -2.34 -13.02 3.12
C GLU A 289 -1.13 -12.30 3.73
N HIS A 290 -0.64 -11.24 3.07
CA HIS A 290 0.43 -10.39 3.60
C HIS A 290 0.04 -9.73 4.92
N ALA A 291 -1.13 -9.09 4.97
CA ALA A 291 -1.62 -8.42 6.18
C ALA A 291 -1.79 -9.41 7.34
N ALA A 292 -2.36 -10.59 7.10
CA ALA A 292 -2.49 -11.64 8.11
C ALA A 292 -1.13 -12.12 8.62
N ALA A 293 -0.18 -12.40 7.73
CA ALA A 293 1.16 -12.85 8.12
C ALA A 293 1.96 -11.76 8.86
N MET A 294 1.75 -10.47 8.56
CA MET A 294 2.32 -9.37 9.34
C MET A 294 1.74 -9.34 10.77
N ARG A 295 0.42 -9.53 10.92
CA ARG A 295 -0.24 -9.62 12.24
C ARG A 295 0.28 -10.80 13.05
N ASP A 296 0.37 -11.98 12.44
CA ASP A 296 0.89 -13.19 13.10
C ASP A 296 2.36 -13.02 13.56
N ALA A 297 3.12 -12.18 12.87
CA ALA A 297 4.49 -11.83 13.23
C ALA A 297 4.61 -10.70 14.27
N GLY A 298 3.49 -10.15 14.75
CA GLY A 298 3.43 -9.16 15.81
C GLY A 298 3.38 -7.70 15.35
N ALA A 299 3.19 -7.42 14.07
CA ALA A 299 2.92 -6.07 13.59
C ALA A 299 1.45 -5.68 13.81
N HIS A 300 1.20 -4.38 13.92
CA HIS A 300 -0.15 -3.83 13.94
C HIS A 300 -0.75 -3.84 12.53
N VAL A 301 -2.02 -4.23 12.39
CA VAL A 301 -2.64 -4.42 11.08
C VAL A 301 -4.06 -3.89 11.02
N VAL A 302 -4.31 -3.03 10.04
CA VAL A 302 -5.64 -2.53 9.66
C VAL A 302 -5.97 -2.99 8.24
N ILE A 303 -7.16 -3.55 8.03
CA ILE A 303 -7.65 -4.01 6.73
C ILE A 303 -9.00 -3.34 6.43
N GLU A 304 -9.14 -2.71 5.26
CA GLU A 304 -10.41 -2.12 4.83
C GLU A 304 -10.75 -2.54 3.39
N SER A 305 -12.05 -2.57 3.08
CA SER A 305 -12.54 -2.74 1.72
C SER A 305 -12.33 -1.47 0.89
N ALA A 306 -11.81 -1.62 -0.33
CA ALA A 306 -11.75 -0.55 -1.32
C ALA A 306 -13.14 -0.01 -1.74
N CYS A 307 -14.23 -0.73 -1.45
CA CYS A 307 -15.57 -0.37 -1.88
C CYS A 307 -16.43 0.32 -0.81
N VAL A 308 -15.85 0.75 0.32
CA VAL A 308 -16.56 1.59 1.31
C VAL A 308 -16.88 2.98 0.78
N GLU A 309 -17.87 3.65 1.36
CA GLU A 309 -18.26 5.00 0.95
C GLU A 309 -17.26 6.06 1.41
N SER A 310 -16.73 5.93 2.63
CA SER A 310 -15.74 6.80 3.25
C SER A 310 -14.63 5.98 3.91
N PHE A 311 -13.42 6.56 4.00
CA PHE A 311 -12.28 5.99 4.73
C PHE A 311 -12.14 6.50 6.17
N ASP A 312 -13.10 7.27 6.71
CA ASP A 312 -13.03 7.76 8.10
C ASP A 312 -12.81 6.62 9.11
N ARG A 313 -13.55 5.51 8.94
CA ARG A 313 -13.41 4.33 9.77
C ARG A 313 -12.01 3.72 9.69
N PHE A 314 -11.45 3.69 8.50
CA PHE A 314 -10.12 3.16 8.23
C PHE A 314 -9.03 4.05 8.85
N THR A 315 -9.14 5.37 8.70
CA THR A 315 -8.18 6.31 9.26
C THR A 315 -8.27 6.39 10.78
N ASP A 316 -9.47 6.28 11.36
CA ASP A 316 -9.65 6.18 12.81
C ASP A 316 -9.03 4.88 13.36
N ALA A 317 -9.25 3.74 12.69
CA ALA A 317 -8.61 2.47 13.05
C ALA A 317 -7.08 2.55 12.94
N LEU A 318 -6.56 3.15 11.87
CA LEU A 318 -5.13 3.36 11.67
C LEU A 318 -4.53 4.28 12.73
N ALA A 319 -5.20 5.36 13.09
CA ALA A 319 -4.74 6.26 14.15
C ALA A 319 -4.59 5.51 15.48
N ARG A 320 -5.55 4.64 15.83
CA ARG A 320 -5.48 3.81 17.06
C ARG A 320 -4.31 2.83 17.04
N GLU A 321 -4.08 2.13 15.94
CA GLU A 321 -2.94 1.21 15.82
C GLU A 321 -1.59 1.93 15.88
N ILE A 322 -1.49 3.14 15.32
CA ILE A 322 -0.30 3.99 15.46
C ILE A 322 -0.09 4.38 16.94
N GLY A 323 -1.16 4.72 17.67
CA GLY A 323 -1.10 5.03 19.09
C GLY A 323 -0.56 3.87 19.93
N LEU A 324 -1.04 2.64 19.67
CA LEU A 324 -0.56 1.42 20.33
C LEU A 324 0.93 1.17 20.05
N ALA A 325 1.33 1.26 18.78
CA ALA A 325 2.73 1.10 18.38
C ALA A 325 3.65 2.15 19.03
N LEU A 326 3.18 3.39 19.22
CA LEU A 326 3.91 4.45 19.93
C LEU A 326 4.01 4.19 21.43
N ALA A 327 3.00 3.56 22.03
CA ALA A 327 3.02 3.12 23.42
C ALA A 327 3.90 1.86 23.63
N GLY A 328 4.25 1.16 22.55
CA GLY A 328 5.00 -0.09 22.59
C GLY A 328 4.16 -1.28 23.07
N GLU A 329 2.85 -1.22 22.83
CA GLU A 329 1.85 -2.23 23.21
C GLU A 329 1.63 -3.23 22.09
#